data_AF-A0AA86JJE0-F1
#
_entry.id   AF-A0AA86JJE0-F1
#
_cell.length_a   1.000
_cell.length_b   1.000
_cell.length_c   1.000
_cell.angle_alpha   90.00
_cell.angle_beta   90.00
_cell.angle_gamma   90.00
#
_symmetry.space_group_name_H-M   'P 1'
#
loop_
_entity.id
_entity.type
_entity.pdbx_description
1 polymer ?
#
loop_
_entity_poly.entity_id
_entity_poly.type
_entity_poly.pdbx_seq_one_letter_code
_entity_poly.pdbx_strand_id
1 'polypeptide(L)'
;MIRNGIVRIRPASDFKKMEQDNARQDEELSKKSFLSGSHTRITTQDGRELPIIGNVQQSVSMPNYYVWCVACDWDQDLFAHFKANCCIVIKDGDEFARRLEDAASELLPGWYFHHNPVQYFDPYERLKDEFFDAAMSKDFRFAYQREYRFLWVPQNGETAIGFKFPQLGCLEGLAEIFE
;
A
#
# COMPACT_ATOMS: atom_id res chain seq x y z
N MET A 1 -5.86 8.59 -26.01
CA MET A 1 -7.16 7.91 -25.78
C MET A 1 -6.90 6.47 -25.39
N ILE A 2 -7.40 6.02 -24.22
CA ILE A 2 -7.18 4.65 -23.73
C ILE A 2 -8.43 3.81 -24.02
N ARG A 3 -8.38 3.03 -25.11
CA ARG A 3 -9.54 2.25 -25.58
C ARG A 3 -9.79 0.97 -24.78
N ASN A 4 -8.74 0.38 -24.22
CA ASN A 4 -8.81 -0.83 -23.41
C ASN A 4 -8.10 -0.58 -22.08
N GLY A 5 -8.87 -0.39 -21.01
CA GLY A 5 -8.39 -0.24 -19.65
C GLY A 5 -8.11 -1.60 -19.02
N ILE A 6 -6.83 -1.93 -18.87
CA ILE A 6 -6.39 -3.14 -18.18
C ILE A 6 -5.45 -2.73 -17.07
N VAL A 7 -5.83 -3.02 -15.83
CA VAL A 7 -4.98 -2.76 -14.66
C VAL A 7 -4.29 -4.07 -14.27
N ARG A 8 -2.99 -4.03 -14.02
CA ARG A 8 -2.27 -5.17 -13.45
C ARG A 8 -2.15 -4.99 -11.94
N ILE A 9 -2.87 -5.80 -11.19
CA ILE A 9 -2.76 -5.86 -9.73
C ILE A 9 -1.84 -7.02 -9.33
N ARG A 10 -1.16 -6.90 -8.18
CA ARG A 10 -0.16 -7.88 -7.76
C ARG A 10 -0.19 -8.17 -6.26
N PRO A 11 0.37 -9.32 -5.82
CA PRO A 11 0.51 -9.63 -4.42
C PRO A 11 1.43 -8.63 -3.72
N ALA A 12 1.02 -8.17 -2.53
CA ALA A 12 1.80 -7.27 -1.69
C ALA A 12 3.18 -7.85 -1.34
N SER A 13 3.28 -9.18 -1.17
CA SER A 13 4.54 -9.90 -0.95
C SER A 13 5.63 -9.67 -2.01
N ASP A 14 5.26 -9.25 -3.23
CA ASP A 14 6.21 -9.14 -4.32
C ASP A 14 7.05 -7.87 -4.27
N PHE A 15 6.58 -6.81 -3.59
CA PHE A 15 7.30 -5.53 -3.48
C PHE A 15 8.62 -5.67 -2.73
N LYS A 16 8.67 -6.52 -1.69
CA LYS A 16 9.89 -6.83 -0.95
C LYS A 16 11.04 -7.33 -1.84
N LYS A 17 10.71 -8.06 -2.91
CA LYS A 17 11.66 -8.72 -3.82
C LYS A 17 12.24 -7.79 -4.88
N MET A 18 11.81 -6.52 -4.95
CA MET A 18 12.22 -5.57 -5.98
C MET A 18 13.55 -4.88 -5.64
N GLU A 19 14.62 -5.64 -5.39
CA GLU A 19 15.91 -5.14 -4.89
C GLU A 19 16.59 -4.06 -5.74
N GLN A 20 16.23 -3.94 -7.01
CA GLN A 20 16.78 -2.94 -7.95
C GLN A 20 15.84 -1.73 -8.14
N ASP A 21 14.80 -1.64 -7.32
CA ASP A 21 13.73 -0.67 -7.41
C ASP A 21 13.45 -0.02 -6.07
N ASN A 22 14.37 0.83 -5.63
CA ASN A 22 14.28 1.48 -4.32
C ASN A 22 12.98 2.29 -4.12
N ALA A 23 12.36 2.77 -5.20
CA ALA A 23 11.10 3.49 -5.12
C ALA A 23 9.93 2.55 -4.76
N ARG A 24 9.90 1.33 -5.31
CA ARG A 24 8.81 0.36 -5.08
C ARG A 24 9.13 -0.67 -4.01
N GLN A 25 10.39 -0.87 -3.65
CA GLN A 25 10.79 -1.91 -2.71
C GLN A 25 10.34 -1.57 -1.28
N ASP A 26 9.32 -2.27 -0.81
CA ASP A 26 8.78 -2.12 0.53
C ASP A 26 8.33 -3.47 1.12
N GLU A 27 8.33 -3.56 2.45
CA GLU A 27 7.75 -4.67 3.20
C GLU A 27 6.25 -4.42 3.37
N GLU A 28 5.45 -4.74 2.36
CA GLU A 28 4.01 -4.42 2.35
C GLU A 28 3.16 -5.27 3.31
N LEU A 29 3.69 -6.39 3.78
CA LEU A 29 2.99 -7.30 4.69
C LEU A 29 3.24 -7.01 6.16
N SER A 30 4.22 -6.18 6.49
CA SER A 30 4.51 -5.83 7.88
C SER A 30 5.17 -4.47 8.00
N LYS A 31 4.74 -3.68 8.97
CA LYS A 31 5.34 -2.38 9.30
C LYS A 31 5.93 -2.44 10.69
N LYS A 32 7.07 -1.79 10.88
CA LYS A 32 7.82 -1.77 12.13
C LYS A 32 7.86 -0.37 12.69
N SER A 33 7.75 -0.26 14.00
CA SER A 33 8.01 0.97 14.75
C SER A 33 8.80 0.66 16.01
N PHE A 34 9.34 1.69 16.63
CA PHE A 34 10.25 1.60 17.76
C PHE A 34 9.76 2.49 18.89
N LEU A 35 9.66 1.92 20.09
CA LEU A 35 9.43 2.67 21.30
C LEU A 35 10.77 2.97 21.98
N SER A 36 10.92 4.20 22.48
CA SER A 36 12.10 4.62 23.22
C SER A 36 12.29 3.78 24.48
N GLY A 37 13.43 3.10 24.61
CA GLY A 37 13.70 2.24 25.76
C GLY A 37 13.69 2.99 27.11
N SER A 38 14.08 4.26 27.12
CA SER A 38 14.08 5.10 28.32
C SER A 38 12.69 5.58 28.75
N HIS A 39 11.69 5.48 27.88
CA HIS A 39 10.32 5.91 28.13
C HIS A 39 9.30 4.77 28.01
N THR A 40 9.78 3.53 27.86
CA THR A 40 8.92 2.34 27.73
C THR A 40 8.97 1.53 29.01
N ARG A 41 7.84 0.94 29.39
CA ARG A 41 7.76 -0.06 30.44
C ARG A 41 7.10 -1.32 29.89
N ILE A 42 7.74 -2.46 30.06
CA ILE A 42 7.18 -3.77 29.72
C ILE A 42 6.93 -4.53 31.01
N THR A 43 5.70 -4.97 31.20
CA THR A 43 5.28 -5.77 32.36
C THR A 43 4.73 -7.10 31.88
N THR A 44 5.04 -8.17 32.61
CA THR A 44 4.40 -9.48 32.43
C THR A 44 2.95 -9.44 32.93
N GLN A 45 2.17 -10.49 32.65
CA GLN A 45 0.77 -10.59 33.11
C GLN A 45 0.63 -10.60 34.65
N ASP A 46 1.65 -11.09 35.36
CA ASP A 46 1.75 -11.07 36.83
C ASP A 46 2.33 -9.76 37.40
N GLY A 47 2.59 -8.76 36.56
CA GLY A 47 2.99 -7.41 36.97
C GLY A 47 4.49 -7.20 37.21
N ARG A 48 5.34 -8.18 36.89
CA ARG A 48 6.80 -8.03 36.99
C ARG A 48 7.31 -7.15 35.85
N GLU A 49 8.10 -6.13 36.20
CA GLU A 49 8.80 -5.29 35.22
C GLU A 49 9.97 -6.04 34.59
N LEU A 50 10.07 -5.98 33.26
CA LEU A 50 11.18 -6.54 32.50
C LEU A 50 12.20 -5.44 32.18
N PRO A 51 13.52 -5.69 32.38
CA PRO A 51 14.54 -4.71 32.05
C PRO A 51 14.61 -4.51 30.53
N ILE A 52 14.66 -3.24 30.12
CA ILE A 52 14.76 -2.85 28.72
C ILE A 52 16.20 -2.42 28.44
N ILE A 53 16.85 -3.08 27.47
CA ILE A 53 18.27 -2.90 27.13
C ILE A 53 18.46 -1.91 25.95
N GLY A 54 17.36 -1.47 25.32
CA GLY A 54 17.37 -0.54 24.19
C GLY A 54 15.96 -0.21 23.69
N ASN A 55 15.84 0.30 22.48
CA ASN A 55 14.52 0.55 21.89
C ASN A 55 13.75 -0.76 21.70
N VAL A 56 12.44 -0.70 21.94
CA VAL A 56 11.54 -1.84 21.79
C VAL A 56 10.93 -1.79 20.40
N GLN A 57 11.21 -2.79 19.57
CA GLN A 57 10.59 -2.90 18.25
C GLN A 57 9.19 -3.52 18.38
N GLN A 58 8.21 -2.89 17.72
CA GLN A 58 6.86 -3.42 17.54
C GLN A 58 6.58 -3.58 16.06
N SER A 59 5.74 -4.55 15.71
CA SER A 59 5.34 -4.80 14.33
C SER A 59 3.86 -5.12 14.21
N VAL A 60 3.24 -4.59 13.17
CA VAL A 60 1.93 -5.03 12.69
C VAL A 60 2.13 -5.81 11.39
N SER A 61 1.30 -6.83 11.16
CA SER A 61 1.39 -7.67 9.96
C SER A 61 0.02 -8.07 9.46
N MET A 62 -0.10 -8.30 8.16
CA MET A 62 -1.36 -8.71 7.50
C MET A 62 -1.10 -9.90 6.56
N PRO A 63 -2.09 -10.81 6.37
CA PRO A 63 -2.02 -11.83 5.32
C PRO A 63 -1.78 -11.23 3.94
N ASN A 64 -1.27 -12.01 2.99
CA ASN A 64 -0.95 -11.49 1.66
C ASN A 64 -2.23 -11.10 0.90
N TYR A 65 -2.23 -9.87 0.38
CA TYR A 65 -3.35 -9.23 -0.31
C TYR A 65 -2.93 -8.75 -1.70
N TYR A 66 -3.88 -8.42 -2.57
CA TYR A 66 -3.55 -7.72 -3.82
C TYR A 66 -3.53 -6.23 -3.56
N VAL A 67 -2.57 -5.54 -4.19
CA VAL A 67 -2.48 -4.10 -4.16
C VAL A 67 -2.15 -3.54 -5.54
N TRP A 68 -2.73 -2.38 -5.82
CA TRP A 68 -2.35 -1.50 -6.90
C TRP A 68 -2.22 -0.09 -6.37
N CYS A 69 -1.05 0.51 -6.60
CA CYS A 69 -0.69 1.82 -6.07
C CYS A 69 -0.61 2.83 -7.20
N VAL A 70 -1.12 4.02 -6.94
CA VAL A 70 -0.98 5.22 -7.79
C VAL A 70 -0.52 6.39 -6.93
N ALA A 71 -0.18 7.52 -7.54
CA ALA A 71 0.06 8.77 -6.81
C ALA A 71 -1.21 9.62 -6.80
N CYS A 72 -1.45 10.36 -5.72
CA CYS A 72 -2.55 11.32 -5.62
C CYS A 72 -2.32 12.57 -6.49
N ASP A 73 -1.06 12.83 -6.87
CA ASP A 73 -0.67 14.07 -7.52
C ASP A 73 0.28 13.79 -8.67
N TRP A 74 0.29 14.74 -9.60
CA TRP A 74 1.28 14.79 -10.64
C TRP A 74 2.56 15.42 -10.09
N ASP A 75 3.67 14.69 -10.23
CA ASP A 75 5.01 15.16 -9.86
C ASP A 75 6.01 14.61 -10.88
N GLN A 76 6.74 15.52 -11.52
CA GLN A 76 7.71 15.20 -12.56
C GLN A 76 8.89 14.38 -12.02
N ASP A 77 9.27 14.55 -10.76
CA ASP A 77 10.39 13.82 -10.17
C ASP A 77 10.08 12.32 -10.06
N LEU A 78 8.80 11.94 -9.94
CA LEU A 78 8.36 10.55 -9.87
C LEU A 78 8.71 9.76 -11.14
N PHE A 79 8.79 10.40 -12.31
CA PHE A 79 9.18 9.74 -13.56
C PHE A 79 10.59 9.15 -13.46
N ALA A 80 11.53 9.90 -12.87
CA ALA A 80 12.89 9.43 -12.63
C ALA A 80 12.91 8.29 -11.61
N HIS A 81 12.14 8.41 -10.52
CA HIS A 81 12.06 7.38 -9.48
C HIS A 81 11.48 6.05 -9.98
N PHE A 82 10.43 6.09 -10.81
CA PHE A 82 9.77 4.90 -11.34
C PHE A 82 10.30 4.44 -12.71
N LYS A 83 11.32 5.12 -13.25
CA LYS A 83 11.91 4.85 -14.58
C LYS A 83 10.84 4.83 -15.67
N ALA A 84 9.95 5.81 -15.64
CA ALA A 84 8.83 5.96 -16.56
C ALA A 84 9.03 7.18 -17.46
N ASN A 85 8.44 7.14 -18.65
CA ASN A 85 8.41 8.24 -19.62
C ASN A 85 7.01 8.81 -19.84
N CYS A 86 6.00 8.19 -19.23
CA CYS A 86 4.62 8.61 -19.28
C CYS A 86 3.90 8.13 -18.01
N CYS A 87 2.77 8.78 -17.69
CA CYS A 87 1.86 8.36 -16.64
C CYS A 87 0.42 8.35 -17.16
N ILE A 88 -0.46 7.68 -16.42
CA ILE A 88 -1.90 7.74 -16.66
C ILE A 88 -2.49 8.69 -15.63
N VAL A 89 -3.17 9.74 -16.10
CA VAL A 89 -3.92 10.66 -15.26
C VAL A 89 -5.37 10.18 -15.20
N ILE A 90 -5.82 9.85 -13.99
CA ILE A 90 -7.21 9.46 -13.70
C ILE A 90 -7.96 10.74 -13.31
N LYS A 91 -8.99 11.11 -14.09
CA LYS A 91 -9.70 12.38 -13.93
C LYS A 91 -10.86 12.31 -12.93
N ASP A 92 -11.44 11.13 -12.80
CA ASP A 92 -12.52 10.82 -11.87
C ASP A 92 -12.13 9.56 -11.10
N GLY A 93 -11.60 9.76 -9.90
CA GLY A 93 -11.08 8.68 -9.06
C GLY A 93 -12.18 7.74 -8.56
N ASP A 94 -13.38 8.28 -8.31
CA ASP A 94 -14.50 7.51 -7.75
C ASP A 94 -15.10 6.59 -8.82
N GLU A 95 -15.35 7.10 -10.03
CA GLU A 95 -15.83 6.26 -11.13
C GLU A 95 -14.76 5.23 -11.56
N PHE A 96 -13.47 5.59 -11.50
CA PHE A 96 -12.39 4.65 -11.74
C PHE A 96 -12.36 3.53 -10.68
N ALA A 97 -12.45 3.88 -9.40
CA ALA A 97 -12.47 2.94 -8.29
C ALA A 97 -13.64 1.97 -8.43
N ARG A 98 -14.84 2.48 -8.73
CA ARG A 98 -16.05 1.68 -8.94
C ARG A 98 -15.88 0.66 -10.08
N ARG A 99 -15.37 1.09 -11.25
CA ARG A 99 -15.12 0.17 -12.37
C ARG A 99 -14.05 -0.87 -12.06
N LEU A 100 -13.03 -0.46 -11.30
CA LEU A 100 -11.95 -1.35 -10.88
C LEU A 100 -12.46 -2.41 -9.89
N GLU A 101 -13.32 -2.03 -8.95
CA GLU A 101 -14.00 -2.93 -8.02
C GLU A 101 -14.86 -3.95 -8.77
N ASP A 102 -15.76 -3.45 -9.63
CA ASP A 102 -16.65 -4.29 -10.45
C ASP A 102 -15.84 -5.33 -11.25
N ALA A 103 -14.81 -4.88 -11.97
CA ALA A 103 -13.98 -5.74 -12.80
C ALA A 103 -13.12 -6.73 -11.99
N ALA A 104 -12.71 -6.37 -10.77
CA ALA A 104 -11.95 -7.25 -9.90
C ALA A 104 -12.83 -8.28 -9.18
N SER A 105 -14.12 -7.97 -8.96
CA SER A 105 -15.05 -8.85 -8.25
C SER A 105 -15.24 -10.21 -8.95
N GLU A 106 -15.18 -10.24 -10.28
CA GLU A 106 -15.22 -11.47 -11.08
C GLU A 106 -13.96 -12.34 -10.92
N LEU A 107 -12.81 -11.70 -10.66
CA LEU A 107 -11.50 -12.35 -10.54
C LEU A 107 -11.19 -12.77 -9.11
N LEU A 108 -11.77 -12.08 -8.13
CA LEU A 108 -11.49 -12.18 -6.69
C LEU A 108 -12.81 -12.29 -5.88
N PRO A 109 -13.63 -13.34 -6.12
CA PRO A 109 -14.91 -13.47 -5.45
C PRO A 109 -14.72 -13.60 -3.92
N GLY A 110 -15.44 -12.78 -3.16
CA GLY A 110 -15.36 -12.78 -1.69
C GLY A 110 -14.15 -12.07 -1.09
N TRP A 111 -13.35 -11.37 -1.92
CA TRP A 111 -12.29 -10.49 -1.41
C TRP A 111 -12.88 -9.12 -1.07
N TYR A 112 -12.44 -8.55 0.05
CA TYR A 112 -12.85 -7.22 0.47
C TYR A 112 -12.04 -6.18 -0.30
N PHE A 113 -12.73 -5.34 -1.06
CA PHE A 113 -12.13 -4.21 -1.75
C PHE A 113 -12.11 -2.97 -0.85
N HIS A 114 -10.98 -2.27 -0.83
CA HIS A 114 -10.83 -0.99 -0.16
C HIS A 114 -9.88 -0.10 -0.96
N HIS A 115 -10.04 1.21 -0.87
CA HIS A 115 -9.08 2.13 -1.45
C HIS A 115 -8.97 3.41 -0.62
N ASN A 116 -7.74 3.89 -0.44
CA ASN A 116 -7.44 5.02 0.44
C ASN A 116 -6.08 5.65 0.13
N PRO A 117 -5.87 6.94 0.48
CA PRO A 117 -4.53 7.50 0.55
C PRO A 117 -3.73 6.83 1.66
N VAL A 118 -2.44 6.64 1.43
CA VAL A 118 -1.52 6.03 2.40
C VAL A 118 -1.28 6.97 3.59
N GLN A 119 -1.31 6.41 4.79
CA GLN A 119 -0.92 7.12 6.01
C GLN A 119 0.57 6.96 6.25
N TYR A 120 1.32 8.06 6.17
CA TYR A 120 2.75 8.04 6.47
C TYR A 120 2.99 8.12 7.98
N PHE A 121 3.99 7.40 8.46
CA PHE A 121 4.39 7.39 9.87
C PHE A 121 5.92 7.48 10.02
N ASP A 122 6.38 8.09 11.10
CA ASP A 122 7.77 8.02 11.53
C ASP A 122 7.98 6.74 12.35
N PRO A 123 8.93 5.85 12.01
CA PRO A 123 9.16 4.62 12.76
C PRO A 123 9.58 4.83 14.22
N TYR A 124 10.11 5.99 14.59
CA TYR A 124 10.65 6.31 15.92
C TYR A 124 9.82 7.32 16.69
N GLU A 125 9.14 8.24 16.00
CA GLU A 125 8.35 9.32 16.61
C GLU A 125 6.86 9.22 16.24
N ARG A 126 6.17 8.26 16.86
CA ARG A 126 4.74 8.05 16.65
C ARG A 126 3.88 8.88 17.58
N LEU A 127 2.80 9.46 17.05
CA LEU A 127 1.80 10.12 17.88
C LEU A 127 0.98 9.09 18.65
N LYS A 128 0.51 9.48 19.84
CA LYS A 128 -0.41 8.64 20.63
C LYS A 128 -1.69 8.40 19.81
N ASP A 129 -2.13 7.14 19.78
CA ASP A 129 -3.35 6.70 19.08
C ASP A 129 -3.31 6.93 17.55
N GLU A 130 -2.12 7.15 16.97
CA GLU A 130 -1.94 7.25 15.53
C GLU A 130 -2.30 5.92 14.84
N PHE A 131 -3.07 6.03 13.76
CA PHE A 131 -3.45 4.90 12.92
C PHE A 131 -2.22 4.18 12.36
N PHE A 132 -2.16 2.86 12.54
CA PHE A 132 -1.02 2.05 12.12
C PHE A 132 -1.49 0.67 11.64
N ASP A 133 -1.39 0.47 10.33
CA ASP A 133 -1.82 -0.75 9.67
C ASP A 133 -0.77 -1.22 8.67
N ALA A 134 -0.68 -2.53 8.45
CA ALA A 134 0.32 -3.08 7.55
C ALA A 134 0.10 -2.69 6.08
N ALA A 135 -1.16 -2.60 5.64
CA ALA A 135 -1.53 -2.35 4.25
C ALA A 135 -1.74 -0.86 3.94
N MET A 136 -2.15 -0.08 4.93
CA MET A 136 -2.52 1.33 4.74
C MET A 136 -1.48 2.33 5.27
N SER A 137 -0.50 1.89 6.06
CA SER A 137 0.57 2.76 6.54
C SER A 137 1.88 2.55 5.78
N LYS A 138 2.68 3.60 5.60
CA LYS A 138 3.99 3.53 4.95
C LYS A 138 5.01 4.40 5.65
N ASP A 139 6.27 3.97 5.64
CA ASP A 139 7.37 4.71 6.25
C ASP A 139 7.48 6.11 5.60
N PHE A 140 7.64 7.14 6.44
CA PHE A 140 7.74 8.54 6.02
C PHE A 140 8.83 8.79 4.96
N ARG A 141 9.87 7.95 4.87
CA ARG A 141 10.86 8.03 3.79
C ARG A 141 10.26 7.92 2.37
N PHE A 142 9.04 7.40 2.25
CA PHE A 142 8.29 7.29 1.00
C PHE A 142 7.20 8.37 0.84
N ALA A 143 7.11 9.34 1.75
CA ALA A 143 6.07 10.38 1.74
C ALA A 143 6.04 11.20 0.45
N TYR A 144 7.20 11.37 -0.20
CA TYR A 144 7.31 12.04 -1.50
C TYR A 144 6.46 11.40 -2.61
N GLN A 145 6.07 10.13 -2.46
CA GLN A 145 5.27 9.41 -3.46
C GLN A 145 3.78 9.77 -3.44
N ARG A 146 3.29 10.36 -2.34
CA ARG A 146 1.88 10.73 -2.12
C ARG A 146 0.91 9.62 -2.56
N GLU A 147 1.20 8.41 -2.11
CA GLU A 147 0.63 7.18 -2.61
C GLU A 147 -0.86 7.02 -2.24
N TYR A 148 -1.62 6.50 -3.20
CA TYR A 148 -2.99 6.04 -3.05
C TYR A 148 -3.06 4.55 -3.39
N ARG A 149 -3.74 3.77 -2.56
CA ARG A 149 -3.81 2.32 -2.70
C ARG A 149 -5.21 1.85 -3.03
N PHE A 150 -5.28 0.87 -3.91
CA PHE A 150 -6.41 -0.01 -4.13
C PHE A 150 -6.01 -1.39 -3.62
N LEU A 151 -6.81 -1.94 -2.70
CA LEU A 151 -6.51 -3.11 -1.90
C LEU A 151 -7.61 -4.15 -2.09
N TRP A 152 -7.21 -5.42 -2.19
CA TRP A 152 -8.13 -6.55 -2.09
C TRP A 152 -7.62 -7.50 -1.02
N VAL A 153 -8.38 -7.62 0.06
CA VAL A 153 -8.00 -8.41 1.24
C VAL A 153 -8.84 -9.70 1.29
N PRO A 154 -8.22 -10.89 1.37
CA PRO A 154 -8.95 -12.15 1.38
C PRO A 154 -9.75 -12.30 2.68
N GLN A 155 -11.02 -12.70 2.57
CA GLN A 155 -11.88 -12.93 3.75
C GLN A 155 -11.96 -14.41 4.17
N ASN A 156 -11.58 -15.33 3.29
CA ASN A 156 -11.80 -16.78 3.47
C ASN A 156 -10.49 -17.59 3.61
N GLY A 157 -9.42 -16.98 4.15
CA GLY A 157 -8.12 -17.63 4.32
C GLY A 157 -7.34 -17.85 3.02
N GLU A 158 -7.84 -17.36 1.89
CA GLU A 158 -7.11 -17.30 0.63
C GLU A 158 -5.89 -16.36 0.73
N THR A 159 -5.02 -16.42 -0.27
CA THR A 159 -3.79 -15.62 -0.31
C THR A 159 -3.52 -15.14 -1.73
N ALA A 160 -2.92 -13.96 -1.87
CA ALA A 160 -2.64 -13.38 -3.18
C ALA A 160 -1.50 -14.13 -3.88
N ILE A 161 -1.74 -14.60 -5.11
CA ILE A 161 -0.80 -15.40 -5.89
C ILE A 161 -0.83 -14.96 -7.36
N GLY A 162 0.34 -14.60 -7.88
CA GLY A 162 0.51 -14.19 -9.28
C GLY A 162 -0.19 -12.87 -9.59
N PHE A 163 -0.12 -12.42 -10.85
CA PHE A 163 -0.80 -11.18 -11.25
C PHE A 163 -2.25 -11.45 -11.65
N LYS A 164 -3.10 -10.43 -11.45
CA LYS A 164 -4.47 -10.40 -11.99
C LYS A 164 -4.64 -9.16 -12.87
N PHE A 165 -5.57 -9.25 -13.81
CA PHE A 165 -5.75 -8.24 -14.86
C PHE A 165 -7.22 -7.82 -15.01
N PRO A 166 -7.80 -7.10 -14.03
CA PRO A 166 -9.12 -6.51 -14.17
C PRO A 166 -9.27 -5.72 -15.49
N GLN A 167 -10.39 -5.95 -16.18
CA GLN A 167 -10.72 -5.32 -17.46
C GLN A 167 -11.77 -4.22 -17.22
N LEU A 168 -11.36 -2.95 -17.26
CA LEU A 168 -12.21 -1.80 -16.97
C LEU A 168 -12.97 -1.28 -18.22
N GLY A 169 -12.72 -1.88 -19.39
CA GLY A 169 -13.29 -1.44 -20.66
C GLY A 169 -12.70 -0.11 -21.14
N CYS A 170 -13.47 0.69 -21.87
CA CYS A 170 -12.98 1.96 -22.40
C CYS A 170 -12.79 2.99 -21.27
N LEU A 171 -11.62 3.64 -21.24
CA LEU A 171 -11.28 4.70 -20.28
C LEU A 171 -11.28 6.09 -20.93
N GLU A 172 -11.85 6.23 -22.12
CA GLU A 172 -12.02 7.54 -22.76
C GLU A 172 -12.83 8.49 -21.87
N GLY A 173 -12.32 9.70 -21.70
CA GLY A 173 -12.90 10.70 -20.78
C GLY A 173 -12.59 10.47 -19.29
N LEU A 174 -12.31 9.23 -18.88
CA LEU A 174 -12.02 8.85 -17.50
C LEU A 174 -10.53 8.91 -17.16
N ALA A 175 -9.67 8.52 -18.11
CA ALA A 175 -8.23 8.57 -17.95
C ALA A 175 -7.51 8.91 -19.26
N GLU A 176 -6.35 9.54 -19.15
CA GLU A 176 -5.51 9.89 -20.30
C GLU A 176 -4.03 9.63 -20.04
N ILE A 177 -3.26 9.53 -21.11
CA ILE A 177 -1.80 9.39 -21.03
C ILE A 177 -1.21 10.80 -21.02
N PHE A 178 -0.29 11.03 -20.10
CA PHE A 178 0.51 12.24 -20.01
C PHE A 178 1.99 11.87 -20.12
N GLU A 179 2.75 12.63 -20.89
CA GLU A 179 4.19 12.42 -21.16
C GLU A 179 5.01 13.58 -20.63
#